data_AF-A0A6C0AZ33-F1
#
_entry.id   AF-A0A6C0AZ33-F1
#
_cell.length_a   1.000
_cell.length_b   1.000
_cell.length_c   1.000
_cell.angle_alpha   90.00
_cell.angle_beta   90.00
_cell.angle_gamma   90.00
#
_symmetry.space_group_name_H-M   'P 1'
#
loop_
_entity.id
_entity.type
_entity.pdbx_description
1 polymer ?
#
loop_
_entity_poly.entity_id
_entity_poly.type
_entity_poly.pdbx_seq_one_letter_code
_entity_poly.pdbx_strand_id
1 'polypeptide(L)'
;MIFRFIGGKNIKNLFNNNIIKKNTIPIINYIAENTSNNSNNIYLEYKNLIKELNSDYIIALKLSSLNFNENYLNKIIDDCKLKNIKLIIDAENNKNIEKYRSIVNNAIINHNSKNLNVIKTYQMYRKDSLHELNHDINYFENNNINLSCKLVRGAYYNEEKNENHLFKSKNDTDLNYNKAIIKCYESRFNNNIIASHNHFSIKLAMLLNKNDKFIIANLKGMNERFMNNIIDIKKAEYIPYGEYNEMIPYLTRRLYENIDQIKYSLL
;
A
#
# COMPACT_ATOMS: atom_id res chain seq x y z
N MET A 1 19.30 -13.94 -3.88
CA MET A 1 18.54 -13.11 -4.84
C MET A 1 17.17 -12.70 -4.31
N ILE A 2 16.35 -13.61 -3.75
CA ILE A 2 14.95 -13.31 -3.33
C ILE A 2 14.83 -12.52 -2.02
N PHE A 3 15.76 -12.70 -1.07
CA PHE A 3 15.74 -11.99 0.21
C PHE A 3 15.98 -10.47 0.10
N ARG A 4 16.36 -9.95 -1.08
CA ARG A 4 16.48 -8.49 -1.30
C ARG A 4 15.14 -7.77 -1.16
N PHE A 5 14.04 -8.48 -1.36
CA PHE A 5 12.67 -7.94 -1.37
C PHE A 5 12.03 -7.86 0.02
N ILE A 6 12.76 -8.21 1.09
CA ILE A 6 12.23 -8.29 2.45
C ILE A 6 13.12 -7.56 3.47
N GLY A 7 12.49 -7.14 4.57
CA GLY A 7 13.09 -6.52 5.75
C GLY A 7 13.72 -7.51 6.73
N GLY A 8 13.40 -8.81 6.60
CA GLY A 8 13.86 -9.86 7.50
C GLY A 8 12.70 -10.66 8.08
N LYS A 9 13.01 -11.61 8.97
CA LYS A 9 12.02 -12.55 9.50
C LYS A 9 11.18 -12.03 10.68
N ASN A 10 11.68 -11.03 11.40
CA ASN A 10 11.00 -10.46 12.57
C ASN A 10 11.38 -8.98 12.75
N ILE A 11 10.72 -8.31 13.70
CA ILE A 11 10.92 -6.90 14.03
C ILE A 11 12.39 -6.57 14.35
N LYS A 12 13.11 -7.44 15.09
CA LYS A 12 14.53 -7.21 15.39
C LYS A 12 15.39 -7.16 14.13
N ASN A 13 15.12 -8.06 13.17
CA ASN A 13 15.85 -8.06 11.90
C ASN A 13 15.55 -6.82 11.04
N LEU A 14 14.34 -6.28 11.14
CA LEU A 14 13.93 -5.08 10.41
C LEU A 14 14.83 -3.88 10.74
N PHE A 15 15.17 -3.69 12.02
CA PHE A 15 15.95 -2.52 12.47
C PHE A 15 17.47 -2.74 12.46
N ASN A 16 17.95 -3.97 12.65
CA ASN A 16 19.39 -4.23 12.74
C ASN A 16 20.13 -4.16 11.41
N ASN A 17 19.42 -4.24 10.28
CA ASN A 17 20.04 -4.48 8.97
C ASN A 17 20.26 -3.20 8.14
N ASN A 18 20.13 -1.99 8.70
CA ASN A 18 20.23 -0.71 7.98
C ASN A 18 19.42 -0.69 6.67
N ILE A 19 18.25 -1.34 6.69
CA ILE A 19 17.43 -1.56 5.50
C ILE A 19 16.71 -0.28 5.06
N ILE A 20 16.52 0.66 5.99
CA ILE A 20 15.79 1.89 5.78
C ILE A 20 16.70 2.91 5.10
N LYS A 21 16.32 3.30 3.88
CA LYS A 21 17.05 4.30 3.11
C LYS A 21 16.88 5.69 3.71
N LYS A 22 17.96 6.47 3.73
CA LYS A 22 17.92 7.89 4.13
C LYS A 22 16.92 8.66 3.25
N ASN A 23 16.18 9.60 3.85
CA ASN A 23 15.19 10.45 3.17
C ASN A 23 14.09 9.67 2.42
N THR A 24 13.76 8.47 2.91
CA THR A 24 12.67 7.65 2.38
C THR A 24 11.78 7.21 3.54
N ILE A 25 10.47 7.36 3.39
CA ILE A 25 9.47 6.96 4.38
C ILE A 25 9.33 5.43 4.34
N PRO A 26 9.72 4.70 5.39
CA PRO A 26 9.51 3.26 5.45
C PRO A 26 8.02 2.93 5.65
N ILE A 27 7.46 2.14 4.74
CA ILE A 27 6.14 1.50 4.89
C ILE A 27 6.39 0.05 5.32
N ILE A 28 6.19 -0.24 6.60
CA ILE A 28 6.41 -1.56 7.17
C ILE A 28 5.17 -2.43 6.99
N ASN A 29 5.35 -3.62 6.42
CA ASN A 29 4.27 -4.58 6.21
C ASN A 29 4.60 -5.91 6.85
N TYR A 30 3.77 -6.36 7.78
CA TYR A 30 3.87 -7.72 8.31
C TYR A 30 3.16 -8.70 7.36
N ILE A 31 3.90 -9.67 6.82
CA ILE A 31 3.34 -10.70 5.95
C ILE A 31 2.72 -11.80 6.81
N ALA A 32 1.41 -11.93 6.72
CA ALA A 32 0.62 -12.95 7.41
C ALA A 32 -0.45 -13.55 6.48
N GLU A 33 -0.02 -14.12 5.35
CA GLU A 33 -0.93 -14.55 4.28
C GLU A 33 -1.48 -15.98 4.44
N ASN A 34 -0.98 -16.74 5.41
CA ASN A 34 -1.37 -18.14 5.66
C ASN A 34 -1.96 -18.37 7.07
N THR A 35 -2.23 -17.32 7.84
CA THR A 35 -2.58 -17.42 9.27
C THR A 35 -4.08 -17.39 9.52
N SER A 36 -4.86 -18.17 8.76
CA SER A 36 -6.33 -18.23 8.87
C SER A 36 -6.84 -18.51 10.30
N ASN A 37 -5.99 -19.04 11.20
CA ASN A 37 -6.37 -19.46 12.54
C ASN A 37 -5.82 -18.61 13.71
N ASN A 38 -5.16 -17.46 13.51
CA ASN A 38 -4.66 -16.71 14.67
C ASN A 38 -4.62 -15.17 14.54
N SER A 39 -5.78 -14.56 14.29
CA SER A 39 -5.93 -13.09 14.27
C SER A 39 -5.47 -12.41 15.59
N ASN A 40 -5.49 -13.13 16.72
CA ASN A 40 -4.95 -12.64 17.99
C ASN A 40 -3.44 -12.42 17.94
N ASN A 41 -2.68 -13.40 17.43
CA ASN A 41 -1.24 -13.26 17.27
C ASN A 41 -0.89 -12.13 16.29
N ILE A 42 -1.64 -12.01 15.19
CA ILE A 42 -1.44 -10.92 14.22
C ILE A 42 -1.68 -9.56 14.89
N TYR A 43 -2.76 -9.43 15.65
CA TYR A 43 -3.04 -8.22 16.43
C TYR A 43 -1.90 -7.90 17.41
N LEU A 44 -1.41 -8.90 18.16
CA LEU A 44 -0.29 -8.73 19.10
C LEU A 44 1.01 -8.32 18.38
N GLU A 45 1.26 -8.86 17.19
CA GLU A 45 2.42 -8.50 16.37
C GLU A 45 2.35 -7.03 15.95
N TYR A 46 1.19 -6.54 15.46
CA TYR A 46 1.01 -5.11 15.16
C TYR A 46 1.20 -4.24 16.40
N LYS A 47 0.71 -4.65 17.58
CA LYS A 47 0.96 -3.92 18.83
C LYS A 47 2.44 -3.82 19.16
N ASN A 48 3.19 -4.91 18.99
CA ASN A 48 4.62 -4.90 19.24
C ASN A 48 5.36 -4.04 18.22
N LEU A 49 4.98 -4.13 16.94
CA LEU A 49 5.54 -3.29 15.89
C LEU A 49 5.34 -1.80 16.18
N ILE A 50 4.12 -1.38 16.54
CA ILE A 50 3.81 0.03 16.84
C ILE A 50 4.66 0.55 17.99
N LYS A 51 4.97 -0.26 19.00
CA LYS A 51 5.84 0.15 20.12
C LYS A 51 7.25 0.54 19.68
N GLU A 52 7.80 -0.16 18.69
CA GLU A 52 9.15 0.08 18.18
C GLU A 52 9.23 1.24 17.17
N LEU A 53 8.12 1.62 16.54
CA LEU A 53 8.08 2.63 15.47
C LEU A 53 7.87 4.06 15.98
N ASN A 54 8.26 5.05 15.19
CA ASN A 54 7.96 6.47 15.44
C ASN A 54 7.12 7.05 14.28
N SER A 55 6.77 8.34 14.34
CA SER A 55 5.91 9.02 13.36
C SER A 55 6.46 9.11 11.93
N ASP A 56 7.73 8.80 11.73
CA ASP A 56 8.38 8.81 10.41
C ASP A 56 8.04 7.55 9.59
N TYR A 57 7.45 6.55 10.23
CA TYR A 57 7.03 5.30 9.60
C TYR A 57 5.55 5.32 9.23
N ILE A 58 5.22 4.46 8.27
CA ILE A 58 3.86 4.08 7.93
C ILE A 58 3.77 2.56 8.11
N ILE A 59 2.62 2.07 8.56
CA ILE A 59 2.35 0.63 8.64
C ILE A 59 1.36 0.26 7.53
N ALA A 60 1.53 -0.90 6.92
CA ALA A 60 0.54 -1.50 6.02
C ALA A 60 -0.06 -2.77 6.65
N LEU A 61 -1.37 -2.95 6.45
CA LEU A 61 -2.14 -4.04 7.03
C LEU A 61 -3.14 -4.60 6.02
N LYS A 62 -3.33 -5.93 6.04
CA LYS A 62 -4.37 -6.64 5.29
C LYS A 62 -5.52 -7.04 6.21
N LEU A 63 -6.76 -6.74 5.82
CA LEU A 63 -7.92 -7.06 6.67
C LEU A 63 -8.11 -8.57 6.84
N SER A 64 -7.78 -9.36 5.82
CA SER A 64 -7.86 -10.82 5.89
C SER A 64 -7.00 -11.40 7.03
N SER A 65 -5.83 -10.81 7.32
CA SER A 65 -4.94 -11.24 8.41
C SER A 65 -5.55 -11.06 9.80
N LEU A 66 -6.53 -10.15 9.94
CA LEU A 66 -7.33 -9.97 11.14
C LEU A 66 -8.67 -10.70 11.09
N ASN A 67 -8.91 -11.52 10.06
CA ASN A 67 -10.23 -12.09 9.76
C ASN A 67 -11.34 -11.02 9.68
N PHE A 68 -11.01 -9.83 9.15
CA PHE A 68 -11.91 -8.68 9.05
C PHE A 68 -12.47 -8.20 10.41
N ASN A 69 -11.75 -8.44 11.52
CA ASN A 69 -12.16 -8.00 12.85
C ASN A 69 -11.97 -6.48 13.01
N GLU A 70 -13.08 -5.74 12.94
CA GLU A 70 -13.10 -4.27 13.08
C GLU A 70 -12.65 -3.79 14.45
N ASN A 71 -12.89 -4.56 15.52
CA ASN A 71 -12.44 -4.19 16.86
C ASN A 71 -10.90 -4.20 16.97
N TYR A 72 -10.24 -5.18 16.36
CA TYR A 72 -8.78 -5.22 16.31
C TYR A 72 -8.22 -4.13 15.40
N LEU A 73 -8.85 -3.90 14.25
CA LEU A 73 -8.46 -2.81 13.37
C LEU A 73 -8.53 -1.45 14.08
N ASN A 74 -9.65 -1.14 14.74
CA ASN A 74 -9.82 0.14 15.45
C ASN A 74 -8.79 0.32 16.55
N LYS A 75 -8.52 -0.72 17.36
CA LYS A 75 -7.46 -0.67 18.38
C LYS A 75 -6.07 -0.43 17.79
N ILE A 76 -5.75 -1.05 16.65
CA ILE A 76 -4.49 -0.82 15.94
C ILE A 76 -4.42 0.63 15.44
N ILE A 77 -5.51 1.17 14.89
CA ILE A 77 -5.56 2.57 14.44
C ILE A 77 -5.37 3.53 15.62
N ASP A 78 -6.02 3.27 16.75
CA ASP A 78 -5.87 4.08 17.97
C ASP A 78 -4.43 4.05 18.49
N ASP A 79 -3.81 2.86 18.56
CA ASP A 79 -2.40 2.71 18.96
C ASP A 79 -1.46 3.45 17.99
N CYS A 80 -1.71 3.40 16.68
CA CYS A 80 -0.96 4.16 15.67
C CYS A 80 -1.12 5.68 15.85
N LYS A 81 -2.36 6.13 16.10
CA LYS A 81 -2.72 7.55 16.27
C LYS A 81 -2.02 8.17 17.48
N LEU A 82 -1.88 7.43 18.59
CA LEU A 82 -1.12 7.88 19.76
C LEU A 82 0.35 8.22 19.45
N LYS A 83 0.91 7.61 18.39
CA LYS A 83 2.29 7.84 17.94
C LYS A 83 2.39 8.62 16.63
N ASN A 84 1.27 9.15 16.12
CA ASN A 84 1.18 9.82 14.83
C ASN A 84 1.71 8.99 13.64
N ILE A 85 1.50 7.67 13.71
CA ILE A 85 1.81 6.70 12.65
C ILE A 85 0.58 6.56 11.76
N LYS A 86 0.75 6.59 10.44
CA LYS A 86 -0.35 6.33 9.50
C LYS A 86 -0.47 4.83 9.22
N LEU A 87 -1.70 4.36 9.01
CA LEU A 87 -2.02 2.98 8.66
C LEU A 87 -2.57 2.91 7.23
N ILE A 88 -1.89 2.18 6.37
CA ILE A 88 -2.40 1.77 5.05
C ILE A 88 -3.18 0.48 5.22
N ILE A 89 -4.40 0.45 4.68
CA ILE A 89 -5.15 -0.80 4.55
C ILE A 89 -5.04 -1.29 3.11
N ASP A 90 -4.28 -2.36 2.91
CA ASP A 90 -3.98 -2.92 1.61
C ASP A 90 -5.18 -3.63 1.01
N ALA A 91 -5.43 -3.37 -0.27
CA ALA A 91 -6.47 -4.04 -1.03
C ALA A 91 -5.99 -5.43 -1.49
N GLU A 92 -6.87 -6.41 -1.34
CA GLU A 92 -6.60 -7.83 -1.59
C GLU A 92 -7.34 -8.29 -2.85
N ASN A 93 -7.53 -9.60 -3.04
CA ASN A 93 -8.40 -10.08 -4.12
C ASN A 93 -9.87 -9.68 -3.88
N ASN A 94 -10.66 -9.76 -4.95
CA ASN A 94 -11.99 -9.22 -5.07
C ASN A 94 -13.04 -10.06 -4.31
N LYS A 95 -12.66 -11.23 -3.78
CA LYS A 95 -13.54 -12.15 -3.03
C LYS A 95 -14.25 -11.47 -1.86
N ASN A 96 -13.59 -10.53 -1.18
CA ASN A 96 -14.13 -9.81 -0.03
C ASN A 96 -14.19 -8.28 -0.25
N ILE A 97 -14.29 -7.82 -1.51
CA ILE A 97 -14.15 -6.39 -1.84
C ILE A 97 -15.19 -5.50 -1.13
N GLU A 98 -16.44 -5.96 -1.01
CA GLU A 98 -17.49 -5.17 -0.33
C GLU A 98 -17.22 -5.04 1.18
N LYS A 99 -16.71 -6.10 1.82
CA LYS A 99 -16.27 -6.03 3.22
C LYS A 99 -15.08 -5.08 3.37
N TYR A 100 -14.11 -5.16 2.46
CA TYR A 100 -12.99 -4.22 2.43
C TYR A 100 -13.48 -2.77 2.32
N ARG A 101 -14.34 -2.48 1.34
CA ARG A 101 -14.92 -1.15 1.11
C ARG A 101 -15.61 -0.61 2.36
N SER A 102 -16.54 -1.38 2.92
CA SER A 102 -17.31 -0.98 4.09
C SER A 102 -16.41 -0.69 5.29
N ILE A 103 -15.52 -1.63 5.63
CA ILE A 103 -14.67 -1.52 6.82
C ILE A 103 -13.69 -0.34 6.69
N VAL A 104 -13.05 -0.19 5.53
CA VAL A 104 -12.06 0.88 5.31
C VAL A 104 -12.73 2.25 5.26
N ASN A 105 -13.90 2.38 4.61
CA ASN A 105 -14.62 3.64 4.57
C ASN A 105 -15.11 4.03 5.98
N ASN A 106 -15.65 3.09 6.76
CA ASN A 106 -16.01 3.34 8.16
C ASN A 106 -14.80 3.74 9.01
N ALA A 107 -13.65 3.08 8.83
CA ALA A 107 -12.42 3.46 9.51
C ALA A 107 -11.97 4.88 9.16
N ILE A 108 -12.04 5.29 7.87
CA ILE A 108 -11.76 6.66 7.44
C ILE A 108 -12.73 7.64 8.08
N ILE A 109 -14.03 7.35 8.09
CA ILE A 109 -15.04 8.24 8.70
C ILE A 109 -14.74 8.50 10.17
N ASN A 110 -14.45 7.42 10.91
CA ASN A 110 -14.24 7.49 12.36
C ASN A 110 -12.89 8.11 12.73
N HIS A 111 -11.86 7.89 11.93
CA HIS A 111 -10.48 8.22 12.32
C HIS A 111 -9.88 9.39 11.54
N ASN A 112 -10.40 9.77 10.38
CA ASN A 112 -9.77 10.79 9.54
C ASN A 112 -10.39 12.20 9.60
N SER A 113 -11.37 12.43 10.46
CA SER A 113 -12.05 13.73 10.56
C SER A 113 -11.10 14.90 10.85
N LYS A 114 -10.16 14.72 11.79
CA LYS A 114 -9.18 15.76 12.18
C LYS A 114 -7.78 15.55 11.63
N ASN A 115 -7.32 14.31 11.56
CA ASN A 115 -5.96 13.93 11.17
C ASN A 115 -6.01 12.84 10.10
N LEU A 116 -5.01 12.75 9.22
CA LEU A 116 -4.91 11.64 8.28
C LEU A 116 -4.28 10.41 8.98
N ASN A 117 -5.12 9.48 9.47
CA ASN A 117 -4.66 8.27 10.16
C ASN A 117 -4.72 7.02 9.27
N VAL A 118 -5.78 6.89 8.46
CA VAL A 118 -6.03 5.74 7.60
C VAL A 118 -5.84 6.12 6.13
N ILE A 119 -5.11 5.29 5.39
CA ILE A 119 -4.86 5.41 3.95
C ILE A 119 -5.51 4.22 3.25
N LYS A 120 -6.42 4.49 2.30
CA LYS A 120 -7.12 3.44 1.54
C LYS A 120 -6.35 3.09 0.27
N THR A 121 -6.26 1.81 -0.04
CA THR A 121 -5.62 1.32 -1.26
C THR A 121 -6.64 1.08 -2.36
N TYR A 122 -6.37 1.59 -3.55
CA TYR A 122 -7.21 1.39 -4.72
C TYR A 122 -6.43 0.67 -5.82
N GLN A 123 -7.01 -0.40 -6.36
CA GLN A 123 -6.39 -1.21 -7.41
C GLN A 123 -6.93 -0.83 -8.79
N MET A 124 -6.13 -0.14 -9.57
CA MET A 124 -6.53 0.50 -10.83
C MET A 124 -6.69 -0.46 -12.02
N TYR A 125 -6.34 -1.73 -11.86
CA TYR A 125 -6.63 -2.79 -12.83
C TYR A 125 -8.11 -3.21 -12.87
N ARG A 126 -8.93 -2.78 -11.88
CA ARG A 126 -10.37 -3.05 -11.84
C ARG A 126 -11.12 -1.98 -12.62
N LYS A 127 -12.12 -2.39 -13.40
CA LYS A 127 -12.91 -1.49 -14.26
C LYS A 127 -13.68 -0.43 -13.48
N ASP A 128 -14.07 -0.72 -12.23
CA ASP A 128 -14.87 0.15 -11.37
C ASP A 128 -14.02 1.05 -10.44
N SER A 129 -12.72 0.83 -10.35
CA SER A 129 -11.83 1.49 -9.38
C SER A 129 -11.77 3.02 -9.51
N LEU A 130 -11.84 3.56 -10.73
CA LEU A 130 -11.84 5.01 -10.94
C LEU A 130 -13.18 5.65 -10.52
N HIS A 131 -14.28 4.95 -10.75
CA HIS A 131 -15.58 5.38 -10.26
C HIS A 131 -15.62 5.37 -8.73
N GLU A 132 -15.11 4.30 -8.10
CA GLU A 132 -14.97 4.19 -6.65
C GLU A 132 -14.13 5.34 -6.07
N LEU A 133 -12.97 5.62 -6.66
CA LEU A 133 -12.10 6.71 -6.23
C LEU A 133 -12.80 8.07 -6.33
N ASN A 134 -13.48 8.35 -7.44
CA ASN A 134 -14.18 9.63 -7.62
C ASN A 134 -15.32 9.80 -6.62
N HIS A 135 -16.09 8.73 -6.38
CA HIS A 135 -17.14 8.72 -5.39
C HIS A 135 -16.59 9.05 -4.00
N ASP A 136 -15.52 8.35 -3.59
CA ASP A 136 -14.93 8.53 -2.26
C ASP A 136 -14.29 9.91 -2.09
N ILE A 137 -13.61 10.44 -3.12
CA ILE A 137 -13.09 11.82 -3.10
C ILE A 137 -14.24 12.80 -2.84
N ASN A 138 -15.30 12.75 -3.65
CA ASN A 138 -16.44 13.67 -3.52
C ASN A 138 -17.12 13.52 -2.14
N TYR A 139 -17.34 12.29 -1.69
CA TYR A 139 -17.98 12.02 -0.41
C TYR A 139 -17.17 12.59 0.76
N PHE A 140 -15.86 12.29 0.83
CA PHE A 140 -15.03 12.75 1.95
C PHE A 140 -14.73 14.26 1.87
N GLU A 141 -14.70 14.85 0.69
CA GLU A 141 -14.61 16.30 0.53
C GLU A 141 -15.85 17.00 1.09
N ASN A 142 -17.04 16.59 0.67
CA ASN A 142 -18.31 17.18 1.10
C ASN A 142 -18.56 17.04 2.61
N ASN A 143 -18.00 15.99 3.23
CA ASN A 143 -18.12 15.75 4.66
C ASN A 143 -16.93 16.29 5.48
N ASN A 144 -16.00 17.03 4.87
CA ASN A 144 -14.79 17.55 5.53
C ASN A 144 -13.92 16.47 6.23
N ILE A 145 -13.90 15.25 5.68
CA ILE A 145 -13.11 14.12 6.18
C ILE A 145 -11.81 14.03 5.36
N ASN A 146 -10.66 13.77 5.99
CA ASN A 146 -9.41 13.66 5.26
C ASN A 146 -9.29 12.29 4.57
N LEU A 147 -8.82 12.29 3.33
CA LEU A 147 -8.49 11.09 2.58
C LEU A 147 -7.03 11.16 2.14
N SER A 148 -6.37 10.00 2.10
CA SER A 148 -5.21 9.78 1.24
C SER A 148 -5.38 8.42 0.60
N CYS A 149 -5.04 8.37 -0.68
CA CYS A 149 -5.16 7.18 -1.51
C CYS A 149 -3.79 6.58 -1.76
N LYS A 150 -3.65 5.27 -1.58
CA LYS A 150 -2.57 4.48 -2.17
C LYS A 150 -3.05 3.89 -3.49
N LEU A 151 -2.53 4.40 -4.60
CA LEU A 151 -2.84 3.89 -5.93
C LEU A 151 -1.86 2.78 -6.29
N VAL A 152 -2.39 1.58 -6.55
CA VAL A 152 -1.65 0.45 -7.13
C VAL A 152 -2.31 0.02 -8.44
N ARG A 153 -1.59 -0.70 -9.31
CA ARG A 153 -2.24 -1.39 -10.43
C ARG A 153 -3.10 -2.53 -9.90
N GLY A 154 -2.47 -3.47 -9.21
CA GLY A 154 -3.10 -4.65 -8.63
C GLY A 154 -2.10 -5.80 -8.59
N ALA A 155 -2.19 -6.68 -7.60
CA ALA A 155 -1.25 -7.79 -7.39
C ALA A 155 -1.86 -9.18 -7.67
N TYR A 156 -3.16 -9.25 -7.95
CA TYR A 156 -3.93 -10.49 -8.02
C TYR A 156 -4.42 -10.80 -9.45
N TYR A 157 -3.88 -10.12 -10.47
CA TYR A 157 -4.34 -10.23 -11.85
C TYR A 157 -4.39 -11.69 -12.36
N ASN A 158 -3.35 -12.48 -12.07
CA ASN A 158 -3.29 -13.87 -12.53
C ASN A 158 -4.35 -14.77 -11.88
N GLU A 159 -4.75 -14.46 -10.65
CA GLU A 159 -5.79 -15.17 -9.91
C GLU A 159 -7.19 -14.82 -10.45
N GLU A 160 -7.38 -13.56 -10.89
CA GLU A 160 -8.70 -12.98 -11.13
C GLU A 160 -9.01 -12.65 -12.60
N LYS A 161 -8.04 -12.79 -13.53
CA LYS A 161 -8.18 -12.39 -14.95
C LYS A 161 -9.40 -13.00 -15.67
N ASN A 162 -9.95 -14.09 -15.15
CA ASN A 162 -11.12 -14.76 -15.70
C ASN A 162 -12.46 -14.25 -15.13
N GLU A 163 -12.45 -13.42 -14.09
CA GLU A 163 -13.64 -12.98 -13.35
C GLU A 163 -14.30 -11.71 -13.94
N ASN A 164 -13.95 -11.31 -15.17
CA ASN A 164 -14.52 -10.21 -15.97
C ASN A 164 -14.54 -8.79 -15.36
N HIS A 165 -14.15 -8.59 -14.11
CA HIS A 165 -14.12 -7.29 -13.44
C HIS A 165 -12.81 -6.51 -13.65
N LEU A 166 -11.77 -7.16 -14.19
CA LEU A 166 -10.48 -6.56 -14.52
C LEU A 166 -10.42 -6.05 -15.96
N PHE A 167 -9.61 -5.02 -16.20
CA PHE A 167 -9.18 -4.67 -17.55
C PHE A 167 -8.41 -5.82 -18.18
N LYS A 168 -8.65 -6.09 -19.46
CA LYS A 168 -7.99 -7.19 -20.20
C LYS A 168 -6.58 -6.81 -20.66
N SER A 169 -6.35 -5.52 -20.92
CA SER A 169 -5.05 -5.03 -21.38
C SER A 169 -4.34 -4.24 -20.28
N LYS A 170 -3.01 -4.37 -20.26
CA LYS A 170 -2.15 -3.54 -19.41
C LYS A 170 -2.29 -2.06 -19.74
N ASN A 171 -2.51 -1.72 -21.02
CA ASN A 171 -2.68 -0.34 -21.45
C ASN A 171 -3.91 0.31 -20.83
N ASP A 172 -5.04 -0.41 -20.77
CA ASP A 172 -6.25 0.11 -20.12
C ASP A 172 -6.05 0.31 -18.62
N THR A 173 -5.34 -0.62 -17.96
CA THR A 173 -4.93 -0.46 -16.55
C THR A 173 -4.04 0.77 -16.36
N ASP A 174 -3.07 1.00 -17.25
CA ASP A 174 -2.17 2.15 -17.21
C ASP A 174 -2.93 3.47 -17.41
N LEU A 175 -3.86 3.51 -18.37
CA LEU A 175 -4.73 4.67 -18.59
C LEU A 175 -5.60 4.96 -17.37
N ASN A 176 -6.20 3.92 -16.79
CA ASN A 176 -7.03 4.06 -15.60
C ASN A 176 -6.22 4.54 -14.38
N TYR A 177 -5.02 4.00 -14.18
CA TYR A 177 -4.09 4.44 -13.14
C TYR A 177 -3.68 5.90 -13.30
N ASN A 178 -3.37 6.33 -14.51
CA ASN A 178 -2.99 7.73 -14.78
C ASN A 178 -4.18 8.69 -14.59
N LYS A 179 -5.40 8.29 -14.95
CA LYS A 179 -6.62 9.05 -14.64
C LYS A 179 -6.81 9.21 -13.14
N ALA A 180 -6.54 8.18 -12.35
CA ALA A 180 -6.60 8.24 -10.89
C ALA A 180 -5.55 9.21 -10.29
N ILE A 181 -4.33 9.26 -10.83
CA ILE A 181 -3.33 10.28 -10.43
C ILE A 181 -3.90 11.69 -10.65
N ILE A 182 -4.48 11.95 -11.82
CA ILE A 182 -5.07 13.26 -12.15
C ILE A 182 -6.21 13.59 -11.16
N LYS A 183 -7.05 12.62 -10.82
CA LYS A 183 -8.14 12.82 -9.84
C LYS A 183 -7.63 13.13 -8.44
N CYS A 184 -6.59 12.45 -7.98
CA CYS A 184 -5.94 12.79 -6.71
C CYS A 184 -5.31 14.19 -6.75
N TYR A 185 -4.74 14.61 -7.88
CA TYR A 185 -4.20 15.97 -8.06
C TYR A 185 -5.30 17.04 -7.97
N GLU A 186 -6.43 16.82 -8.63
CA GLU A 186 -7.59 17.73 -8.66
C GLU A 186 -8.28 17.87 -7.29
N SER A 187 -8.24 16.83 -6.46
CA SER A 187 -8.83 16.85 -5.11
C SER A 187 -8.07 17.76 -4.14
N ARG A 188 -8.68 18.13 -3.00
CA ARG A 188 -7.99 18.85 -1.90
C ARG A 188 -7.02 17.98 -1.11
N PHE A 189 -7.04 16.66 -1.30
CA PHE A 189 -6.25 15.71 -0.53
C PHE A 189 -4.78 15.68 -0.92
N ASN A 190 -3.89 15.55 0.07
CA ASN A 190 -2.44 15.53 -0.11
C ASN A 190 -1.85 14.21 0.41
N ASN A 191 -0.55 14.01 0.20
CA ASN A 191 0.17 12.79 0.59
C ASN A 191 -0.45 11.51 0.01
N ASN A 192 -1.01 11.57 -1.21
CA ASN A 192 -1.47 10.38 -1.93
C ASN A 192 -0.27 9.54 -2.36
N ILE A 193 -0.33 8.23 -2.16
CA ILE A 193 0.79 7.32 -2.42
C ILE A 193 0.67 6.75 -3.83
N ILE A 194 1.66 7.04 -4.68
CA ILE A 194 1.78 6.51 -6.03
C ILE A 194 2.72 5.31 -6.00
N ALA A 195 2.17 4.11 -5.85
CA ALA A 195 2.92 2.86 -5.84
C ALA A 195 3.00 2.27 -7.25
N SER A 196 4.10 2.57 -7.95
CA SER A 196 4.29 2.22 -9.36
C SER A 196 5.75 2.04 -9.73
N HIS A 197 6.02 1.13 -10.66
CA HIS A 197 7.31 0.97 -11.35
C HIS A 197 7.30 1.59 -12.76
N ASN A 198 6.15 2.04 -13.23
CA ASN A 198 5.99 2.62 -14.56
C ASN A 198 6.50 4.06 -14.56
N HIS A 199 7.56 4.32 -15.34
CA HIS A 199 8.20 5.62 -15.41
C HIS A 199 7.27 6.74 -15.89
N PHE A 200 6.33 6.46 -16.78
CA PHE A 200 5.36 7.45 -17.25
C PHE A 200 4.45 7.90 -16.10
N SER A 201 3.84 6.95 -15.38
CA SER A 201 2.96 7.26 -14.25
C SER A 201 3.71 8.01 -13.15
N ILE A 202 4.96 7.63 -12.87
CA ILE A 202 5.78 8.32 -11.88
C ILE A 202 6.09 9.75 -12.34
N LYS A 203 6.57 9.95 -13.58
CA LYS A 203 6.83 11.29 -14.13
C LYS A 203 5.58 12.17 -14.12
N LEU A 204 4.42 11.61 -14.47
CA LEU A 204 3.13 12.31 -14.38
C LEU A 204 2.85 12.80 -12.96
N ALA A 205 2.97 11.91 -11.96
CA ALA A 205 2.80 12.29 -10.56
C ALA A 205 3.82 13.36 -10.13
N MET A 206 5.08 13.26 -10.58
CA MET A 206 6.12 14.24 -10.26
C MET A 206 5.78 15.63 -10.82
N LEU A 207 5.35 15.71 -12.08
CA LEU A 207 4.95 16.96 -12.72
C LEU A 207 3.74 17.62 -12.02
N LEU A 208 2.84 16.79 -11.49
CA LEU A 208 1.64 17.25 -10.78
C LEU A 208 1.86 17.44 -9.27
N ASN A 209 3.06 17.18 -8.73
CA ASN A 209 3.32 17.21 -7.29
C ASN A 209 3.49 18.64 -6.74
N LYS A 210 2.41 19.42 -6.73
CA LYS A 210 2.34 20.71 -6.03
C LYS A 210 1.94 20.48 -4.57
N ASN A 211 2.49 21.24 -3.61
CA ASN A 211 2.08 21.19 -2.20
C ASN A 211 2.05 19.77 -1.59
N ASP A 212 3.06 18.94 -1.89
CA ASP A 212 3.15 17.55 -1.42
C ASP A 212 1.92 16.68 -1.71
N LYS A 213 1.31 16.86 -2.89
CA LYS A 213 0.19 16.02 -3.36
C LYS A 213 0.50 14.53 -3.32
N PHE A 214 1.74 14.16 -3.62
CA PHE A 214 2.15 12.81 -3.89
C PHE A 214 3.38 12.36 -3.10
N ILE A 215 3.35 11.09 -2.69
CA ILE A 215 4.49 10.33 -2.21
C ILE A 215 4.74 9.22 -3.23
N ILE A 216 5.93 9.15 -3.80
CA ILE A 216 6.26 8.06 -4.74
C ILE A 216 6.72 6.85 -3.94
N ALA A 217 5.98 5.75 -4.05
CA ALA A 217 6.28 4.52 -3.32
C ALA A 217 6.79 3.42 -4.23
N ASN A 218 7.69 2.62 -3.69
CA ASN A 218 8.29 1.50 -4.39
C ASN A 218 8.51 0.32 -3.46
N LEU A 219 8.52 -0.90 -3.98
CA LEU A 219 8.85 -2.09 -3.20
C LEU A 219 10.36 -2.16 -2.97
N LYS A 220 10.76 -2.56 -1.76
CA LYS A 220 12.16 -2.78 -1.42
C LYS A 220 12.82 -3.71 -2.45
N GLY A 221 14.00 -3.33 -2.95
CA GLY A 221 14.79 -4.15 -3.88
C GLY A 221 14.32 -4.11 -5.34
N MET A 222 13.32 -3.29 -5.67
CA MET A 222 12.85 -3.05 -7.04
C MET A 222 13.24 -1.63 -7.49
N ASN A 223 13.51 -1.38 -8.77
CA ASN A 223 13.72 -0.05 -9.37
C ASN A 223 14.55 0.98 -8.56
N GLU A 224 15.54 0.53 -7.78
CA GLU A 224 16.23 1.39 -6.81
C GLU A 224 16.99 2.54 -7.49
N ARG A 225 17.64 2.25 -8.61
CA ARG A 225 18.36 3.26 -9.42
C ARG A 225 17.43 4.39 -9.86
N PHE A 226 16.22 4.06 -10.31
CA PHE A 226 15.25 5.07 -10.74
C PHE A 226 14.76 5.91 -9.55
N MET A 227 14.46 5.27 -8.41
CA MET A 227 14.03 5.99 -7.20
C MET A 227 15.11 6.91 -6.61
N ASN A 228 16.39 6.57 -6.78
CA ASN A 228 17.50 7.42 -6.34
C ASN A 228 17.59 8.71 -7.16
N ASN A 229 17.18 8.68 -8.43
CA ASN A 229 17.17 9.85 -9.31
C ASN A 229 15.96 10.78 -9.09
N ILE A 230 14.97 10.37 -8.27
CA ILE A 230 13.85 11.22 -7.89
C ILE A 230 14.28 12.10 -6.73
N ILE A 231 14.26 13.41 -6.97
CA ILE A 231 14.65 14.50 -6.04
C ILE A 231 13.42 15.38 -5.80
N ASP A 232 13.39 16.11 -4.67
CA ASP A 232 12.36 17.10 -4.30
C ASP A 232 10.93 16.60 -4.16
N ILE A 233 10.75 15.28 -4.07
CA ILE A 233 9.45 14.64 -3.84
C ILE A 233 9.62 13.59 -2.76
N LYS A 234 8.64 13.51 -1.85
CA LYS A 234 8.62 12.49 -0.81
C LYS A 234 8.63 11.10 -1.43
N LYS A 235 9.53 10.26 -0.94
CA LYS A 235 9.65 8.86 -1.36
C LYS A 235 9.25 7.96 -0.22
N ALA A 236 8.66 6.82 -0.55
CA ALA A 236 8.40 5.75 0.40
C ALA A 236 8.91 4.41 -0.13
N GLU A 237 9.33 3.54 0.79
CA GLU A 237 9.75 2.18 0.46
C GLU A 237 8.91 1.19 1.25
N TYR A 238 8.27 0.26 0.53
CA TYR A 238 7.44 -0.78 1.11
C TYR A 238 8.34 -1.98 1.47
N ILE A 239 8.45 -2.23 2.78
CA ILE A 239 9.40 -3.16 3.39
C ILE A 239 8.60 -4.27 4.09
N PRO A 240 8.45 -5.44 3.45
CA PRO A 240 7.75 -6.56 4.06
C PRO A 240 8.65 -7.34 5.02
N TYR A 241 8.11 -7.82 6.14
CA TYR A 241 8.82 -8.68 7.08
C TYR A 241 7.87 -9.78 7.62
N GLY A 242 8.42 -10.82 8.24
CA GLY A 242 7.65 -11.99 8.71
C GLY A 242 8.34 -13.32 8.42
N GLU A 243 7.80 -14.42 8.92
CA GLU A 243 8.44 -15.73 8.80
C GLU A 243 8.56 -16.18 7.33
N TYR A 244 9.69 -16.80 6.97
CA TYR A 244 10.01 -17.06 5.56
C TYR A 244 9.01 -17.99 4.86
N ASN A 245 8.45 -18.95 5.59
CA ASN A 245 7.41 -19.85 5.09
C ASN A 245 6.10 -19.08 4.76
N GLU A 246 5.75 -18.07 5.53
CA GLU A 246 4.58 -17.20 5.29
C GLU A 246 4.82 -16.22 4.14
N MET A 247 6.08 -15.94 3.80
CA MET A 247 6.47 -15.07 2.70
C MET A 247 6.40 -15.71 1.32
N ILE A 248 6.30 -17.04 1.22
CA ILE A 248 6.35 -17.74 -0.09
C ILE A 248 5.30 -17.20 -1.07
N PRO A 249 4.01 -17.02 -0.71
CA PRO A 249 3.02 -16.44 -1.61
C PRO A 249 3.38 -15.03 -2.07
N TYR A 250 3.82 -14.19 -1.12
CA TYR A 250 4.27 -12.82 -1.41
C TYR A 250 5.45 -12.81 -2.39
N LEU A 251 6.48 -13.59 -2.13
CA LEU A 251 7.68 -13.67 -2.95
C LEU A 251 7.37 -14.20 -4.35
N THR A 252 6.45 -15.17 -4.46
CA THR A 252 6.00 -15.72 -5.73
C THR A 252 5.35 -14.64 -6.61
N ARG A 253 4.48 -13.80 -6.04
CA ARG A 253 3.91 -12.67 -6.78
C ARG A 253 4.96 -11.66 -7.22
N ARG A 254 5.98 -11.39 -6.38
CA ARG A 254 7.11 -10.52 -6.76
C ARG A 254 7.94 -11.13 -7.90
N LEU A 255 8.14 -12.45 -7.92
CA LEU A 255 8.83 -13.12 -9.02
C LEU A 255 8.06 -12.98 -10.34
N TYR A 256 6.73 -13.19 -10.32
CA TYR A 256 5.90 -13.02 -11.53
C TYR A 256 5.91 -11.58 -12.06
N GLU A 257 5.84 -10.58 -11.19
CA GLU A 257 5.92 -9.16 -11.59
C GLU A 257 7.28 -8.79 -12.20
N ASN A 258 8.34 -9.50 -11.82
CA ASN A 258 9.70 -9.26 -12.29
C ASN A 258 10.18 -10.28 -13.30
N ILE A 259 9.31 -11.14 -13.83
CA ILE A 259 9.74 -12.29 -14.63
C ILE A 259 10.56 -11.86 -15.85
N ASP A 260 10.21 -10.72 -16.46
CA ASP A 260 10.94 -10.15 -17.57
C ASP A 260 12.30 -9.57 -17.14
N GLN A 261 12.41 -8.99 -15.95
CA GLN A 261 13.70 -8.48 -15.43
C GLN A 261 14.63 -9.63 -14.99
N ILE A 262 14.08 -10.72 -14.47
CA ILE A 262 14.83 -11.88 -13.98
C ILE A 262 15.46 -12.66 -15.15
N LYS A 263 14.74 -12.79 -16.28
CA LYS A 263 15.24 -13.46 -17.50
C LYS A 263 16.57 -12.89 -18.00
N TYR A 264 16.82 -11.60 -17.85
CA TYR A 264 18.06 -10.94 -18.29
C TYR A 264 19.16 -10.86 -17.21
N SER A 265 18.91 -11.40 -16.01
CA SER A 265 19.88 -11.39 -14.89
C SER A 265 20.54 -12.73 -14.63
N LEU A 266 20.12 -13.78 -15.35
CA LEU A 266 20.62 -15.16 -15.26
C LEU A 266 21.44 -15.58 -16.51
N LEU A 267 21.75 -14.61 -17.37
CA LEU A 267 22.72 -14.69 -18.46
C LEU A 267 23.88 -13.76 -18.13
#